data_AF-A0A7U2FHX5-F1
#
_entry.id   AF-A0A7U2FHX5-F1
#
_cell.length_a   1.000
_cell.length_b   1.000
_cell.length_c   1.000
_cell.angle_alpha   90.00
_cell.angle_beta   90.00
_cell.angle_gamma   90.00
#
_symmetry.space_group_name_H-M   'P 1'
#
loop_
_entity.id
_entity.type
_entity.pdbx_description
1 polymer ?
#
loop_
_entity_poly.entity_id
_entity_poly.type
_entity_poly.pdbx_seq_one_letter_code
_entity_poly.pdbx_strand_id
1 'polypeptide(L)'
;MADEDISEEKPADDFSTLPLGAHTLFYLAIIAPHTDTYKIHGPATSFSHLLPRLEDVVSNSPRAIDKLEAIRNIEDVWGDKEKNLEFAERGFGTFVVEGQRGIYTVLKILREENRRVREELPAPVYVVSAHGPLVNEVGYVATTRLVGAFVGQRDAKGAAVRAMDEMVQGRKVSKRSEYWGKESKGGGMLMAMGAARRWEVRIAYEDQVHKRAKEEAEREGESVGWRI
;
A
#
# COMPACT_ATOMS: atom_id res chain seq x y z
N MET A 1 -25.58 -3.96 16.81
CA MET A 1 -25.07 -3.40 15.54
C MET A 1 -24.16 -4.46 14.97
N ALA A 2 -24.46 -4.89 13.74
CA ALA A 2 -23.89 -6.08 13.12
C ALA A 2 -22.35 -6.04 13.19
N ASP A 3 -21.75 -7.08 13.78
CA ASP A 3 -20.41 -7.48 13.38
C ASP A 3 -20.53 -7.73 11.86
N GLU A 4 -19.94 -6.86 11.04
CA GLU A 4 -19.75 -7.18 9.63
C GLU A 4 -19.05 -8.54 9.60
N ASP A 5 -19.65 -9.52 8.93
CA ASP A 5 -18.99 -10.77 8.56
C ASP A 5 -17.80 -10.36 7.67
N ILE A 6 -16.66 -10.12 8.31
CA ILE A 6 -15.39 -9.95 7.62
C ILE A 6 -15.12 -11.31 7.02
N SER A 7 -15.47 -11.48 5.74
CA SER A 7 -15.21 -12.72 5.02
C SER A 7 -13.73 -13.06 5.12
N GLU A 8 -13.44 -14.19 5.78
CA GLU A 8 -12.11 -14.77 5.92
C GLU A 8 -11.64 -15.45 4.61
N GLU A 9 -12.47 -15.39 3.56
CA GLU A 9 -12.18 -15.99 2.27
C GLU A 9 -11.07 -15.23 1.55
N LYS A 10 -10.24 -16.00 0.82
CA LYS A 10 -9.22 -15.45 -0.06
C LYS A 10 -9.87 -14.48 -1.06
N PRO A 11 -9.37 -13.24 -1.20
CA PRO A 11 -9.94 -12.28 -2.14
C PRO A 11 -9.77 -12.76 -3.59
N ALA A 12 -10.63 -12.27 -4.47
CA ALA A 12 -10.51 -12.47 -5.92
C ALA A 12 -9.58 -11.42 -6.55
N ASP A 13 -9.05 -11.73 -7.73
CA ASP A 13 -8.40 -10.74 -8.57
C ASP A 13 -9.41 -9.67 -9.02
N ASP A 14 -8.98 -8.42 -9.04
CA ASP A 14 -9.73 -7.28 -9.54
C ASP A 14 -8.79 -6.37 -10.34
N PHE A 15 -8.85 -6.48 -11.66
CA PHE A 15 -8.03 -5.69 -12.57
C PHE A 15 -8.74 -4.42 -13.06
N SER A 16 -9.85 -4.05 -12.44
CA SER A 16 -10.49 -2.78 -12.75
C SER A 16 -9.57 -1.61 -12.44
N THR A 17 -9.62 -0.59 -13.29
CA THR A 17 -8.86 0.65 -13.11
C THR A 17 -9.82 1.77 -12.73
N LEU A 18 -9.54 2.45 -11.62
CA LEU A 18 -10.29 3.65 -11.26
C LEU A 18 -9.83 4.84 -12.13
N PRO A 19 -10.66 5.88 -12.31
CA PRO A 19 -10.24 7.14 -12.93
C PRO A 19 -9.08 7.80 -12.17
N LEU A 20 -8.28 8.60 -12.87
CA LEU A 20 -7.18 9.37 -12.28
C LEU A 20 -7.62 10.82 -12.01
N GLY A 21 -7.40 11.29 -10.79
CA GLY A 21 -7.45 12.71 -10.44
C GLY A 21 -6.10 13.41 -10.67
N ALA A 22 -6.12 14.74 -10.81
CA ALA A 22 -4.95 15.56 -11.15
C ALA A 22 -3.78 15.46 -10.13
N HIS A 23 -4.07 15.10 -8.89
CA HIS A 23 -3.09 14.98 -7.81
C HIS A 23 -3.03 13.58 -7.21
N THR A 24 -3.30 12.56 -8.02
CA THR A 24 -3.27 11.15 -7.59
C THR A 24 -1.86 10.74 -7.19
N LEU A 25 -1.73 10.10 -6.04
CA LEU A 25 -0.55 9.39 -5.58
C LEU A 25 -0.86 7.90 -5.53
N PHE A 26 0.09 7.09 -5.96
CA PHE A 26 -0.02 5.64 -5.99
C PHE A 26 0.73 5.01 -4.83
N TYR A 27 0.15 3.95 -4.28
CA TYR A 27 0.77 3.12 -3.27
C TYR A 27 0.54 1.65 -3.59
N LEU A 28 1.55 0.82 -3.36
CA LEU A 28 1.45 -0.63 -3.45
C LEU A 28 1.34 -1.21 -2.05
N ALA A 29 0.18 -1.73 -1.69
CA ALA A 29 0.00 -2.53 -0.49
C ALA A 29 0.34 -4.00 -0.78
N ILE A 30 1.25 -4.56 0.02
CA ILE A 30 1.65 -5.97 -0.01
C ILE A 30 1.17 -6.60 1.30
N ILE A 31 0.23 -7.51 1.19
CA ILE A 31 -0.46 -8.17 2.30
C ILE A 31 -0.19 -9.66 2.18
N ALA A 32 0.60 -10.21 3.09
CA ALA A 32 0.94 -11.63 3.15
C ALA A 32 0.40 -12.22 4.46
N PRO A 33 -0.84 -12.76 4.45
CA PRO A 33 -1.51 -13.26 5.67
C PRO A 33 -0.71 -14.32 6.42
N HIS A 34 -0.08 -15.23 5.67
CA HIS A 34 0.71 -16.35 6.19
C HIS A 34 1.96 -15.92 7.00
N THR A 35 2.42 -14.68 6.85
CA THR A 35 3.56 -14.12 7.59
C THR A 35 3.18 -12.89 8.41
N ASP A 36 1.87 -12.63 8.59
CA ASP A 36 1.33 -11.44 9.26
C ASP A 36 1.97 -10.12 8.75
N THR A 37 2.30 -10.07 7.47
CA THR A 37 3.02 -8.94 6.86
C THR A 37 2.07 -8.04 6.09
N TYR A 38 2.02 -6.77 6.50
CA TYR A 38 1.28 -5.69 5.83
C TYR A 38 2.21 -4.51 5.63
N LYS A 39 2.61 -4.28 4.37
CA LYS A 39 3.50 -3.19 3.98
C LYS A 39 2.81 -2.34 2.92
N ILE A 40 2.98 -1.03 3.01
CA ILE A 40 2.54 -0.08 1.97
C ILE A 40 3.78 0.63 1.46
N HIS A 41 3.97 0.60 0.14
CA HIS A 41 5.06 1.25 -0.56
C HIS A 41 4.54 2.44 -1.35
N GLY A 42 5.18 3.60 -1.22
CA GLY A 42 4.75 4.86 -1.83
C GLY A 42 5.01 6.03 -0.88
N PRO A 43 4.52 7.24 -1.19
CA PRO A 43 3.78 7.61 -2.39
C PRO A 43 4.64 7.63 -3.65
N ALA A 44 4.02 7.35 -4.80
CA ALA A 44 4.58 7.56 -6.12
C ALA A 44 3.65 8.44 -6.97
N THR A 45 4.22 9.26 -7.87
CA THR A 45 3.43 10.12 -8.78
C THR A 45 2.93 9.36 -10.01
N SER A 46 3.52 8.20 -10.30
CA SER A 46 3.16 7.29 -11.39
C SER A 46 3.09 5.85 -10.88
N PHE A 47 2.17 5.05 -11.46
CA PHE A 47 2.09 3.61 -11.20
C PHE A 47 3.37 2.87 -11.62
N SER A 48 4.03 3.33 -12.69
CA SER A 48 5.26 2.70 -13.20
C SER A 48 6.36 2.58 -12.15
N HIS A 49 6.43 3.49 -11.18
CA HIS A 49 7.40 3.48 -10.08
C HIS A 49 7.20 2.34 -9.08
N LEU A 50 6.01 1.74 -9.06
CA LEU A 50 5.68 0.60 -8.20
C LEU A 50 5.94 -0.74 -8.88
N LEU A 51 6.13 -0.76 -10.21
CA LEU A 51 6.33 -1.98 -10.99
C LEU A 51 7.52 -2.83 -10.52
N PRO A 52 8.71 -2.29 -10.22
CA PRO A 52 9.84 -3.13 -9.80
C PRO A 52 9.53 -3.92 -8.52
N ARG A 53 8.79 -3.32 -7.57
CA ARG A 53 8.37 -3.99 -6.32
C ARG A 53 7.30 -5.03 -6.57
N LEU A 54 6.37 -4.75 -7.48
CA LEU A 54 5.37 -5.71 -7.90
C LEU A 54 6.03 -6.93 -8.56
N GLU A 55 6.95 -6.70 -9.49
CA GLU A 55 7.67 -7.76 -10.21
C GLU A 55 8.48 -8.64 -9.26
N ASP A 56 9.15 -8.04 -8.26
CA ASP A 56 9.86 -8.76 -7.21
C ASP A 56 8.95 -9.77 -6.48
N VAL A 57 7.74 -9.35 -6.08
CA VAL A 57 6.79 -10.26 -5.43
C VAL A 57 6.28 -11.33 -6.41
N VAL A 58 5.94 -10.94 -7.64
CA VAL A 58 5.38 -11.84 -8.66
C VAL A 58 6.39 -12.88 -9.15
N SER A 59 7.68 -12.53 -9.19
CA SER A 59 8.77 -13.39 -9.71
C SER A 59 8.85 -14.78 -9.05
N ASN A 60 8.31 -14.91 -7.83
CA ASN A 60 8.30 -16.16 -7.07
C ASN A 60 7.16 -17.12 -7.45
N SER A 61 6.28 -16.76 -8.40
CA SER A 61 5.13 -17.58 -8.80
C SER A 61 4.92 -17.55 -10.32
N PRO A 62 5.16 -18.68 -11.04
CA PRO A 62 4.95 -18.76 -12.49
C PRO A 62 3.54 -18.33 -12.93
N ARG A 63 2.50 -18.76 -12.18
CA ARG A 63 1.12 -18.36 -12.44
C ARG A 63 0.91 -16.86 -12.33
N ALA A 64 1.59 -16.21 -11.37
CA ALA A 64 1.48 -14.77 -11.22
C ALA A 64 2.23 -14.04 -12.34
N ILE A 65 3.33 -14.59 -12.84
CA ILE A 65 4.04 -14.06 -14.02
C ILE A 65 3.10 -14.08 -15.23
N ASP A 66 2.49 -15.22 -15.51
CA ASP A 66 1.55 -15.36 -16.63
C ASP A 66 0.37 -14.39 -16.52
N LYS A 67 -0.21 -14.24 -15.32
CA LYS A 67 -1.29 -13.26 -15.06
C LYS A 67 -0.82 -11.83 -15.26
N LEU A 68 0.38 -11.49 -14.80
CA LEU A 68 0.95 -10.16 -14.97
C LEU A 68 1.21 -9.85 -16.45
N GLU A 69 1.69 -10.82 -17.23
CA GLU A 69 1.84 -10.66 -18.67
C GLU A 69 0.49 -10.49 -19.37
N ALA A 70 -0.52 -11.25 -18.97
CA ALA A 70 -1.87 -11.15 -19.53
C ALA A 70 -2.52 -9.79 -19.29
N ILE A 71 -2.30 -9.14 -18.13
CA ILE A 71 -2.85 -7.79 -17.87
C ILE A 71 -2.02 -6.68 -18.52
N ARG A 72 -0.73 -6.91 -18.75
CA ARG A 72 0.18 -5.98 -19.41
C ARG A 72 -0.07 -5.85 -20.91
N ASN A 73 -0.74 -6.85 -21.50
CA ASN A 73 -0.98 -6.90 -22.92
C ASN A 73 -2.48 -7.01 -23.20
N ILE A 74 -2.92 -6.46 -24.32
CA ILE A 74 -4.26 -6.66 -24.88
C ILE A 74 -4.10 -7.29 -26.26
N GLU A 75 -5.06 -8.13 -26.65
CA GLU A 75 -5.14 -8.60 -28.03
C GLU A 75 -5.85 -7.53 -28.85
N ASP A 76 -5.23 -7.15 -29.97
CA ASP A 76 -5.84 -6.25 -30.93
C ASP A 76 -6.88 -6.97 -31.80
N VAL A 77 -7.49 -6.24 -32.73
CA VAL A 77 -8.56 -6.75 -33.61
C VAL A 77 -8.04 -7.85 -34.56
N TRP A 78 -6.73 -7.99 -34.72
CA TRP A 78 -6.05 -8.95 -35.59
C TRP A 78 -5.40 -10.11 -34.82
N GLY A 79 -5.48 -10.11 -33.48
CA GLY A 79 -4.90 -11.13 -32.61
C GLY A 79 -3.43 -10.90 -32.25
N ASP A 80 -2.87 -9.74 -32.59
CA ASP A 80 -1.53 -9.35 -32.17
C ASP A 80 -1.56 -8.79 -30.73
N LYS A 81 -0.49 -9.03 -29.96
CA LYS A 81 -0.37 -8.55 -28.59
C LYS A 81 0.16 -7.12 -28.57
N GLU A 82 -0.65 -6.19 -28.10
CA GLU A 82 -0.28 -4.80 -27.85
C GLU A 82 -0.16 -4.50 -26.35
N LYS A 83 0.57 -3.44 -25.99
CA LYS A 83 0.70 -3.04 -24.59
C LYS A 83 -0.60 -2.43 -24.07
N ASN A 84 -1.03 -2.88 -22.89
CA ASN A 84 -2.14 -2.30 -22.17
C ASN A 84 -1.75 -0.96 -21.54
N LEU A 85 -2.06 0.15 -22.22
CA LEU A 85 -1.76 1.50 -21.73
C LEU A 85 -2.54 1.84 -20.44
N GLU A 86 -3.77 1.34 -20.29
CA GLU A 86 -4.55 1.59 -19.07
C GLU A 86 -3.89 0.95 -17.86
N PHE A 87 -3.38 -0.28 -18.00
CA PHE A 87 -2.60 -0.92 -16.95
C PHE A 87 -1.33 -0.12 -16.63
N ALA A 88 -0.60 0.34 -17.65
CA ALA A 88 0.65 1.08 -17.46
C ALA A 88 0.44 2.43 -16.72
N GLU A 89 -0.68 3.10 -16.94
CA GLU A 89 -1.00 4.37 -16.28
C GLU A 89 -1.69 4.19 -14.92
N ARG A 90 -2.60 3.23 -14.82
CA ARG A 90 -3.57 3.15 -13.70
C ARG A 90 -3.34 1.95 -12.79
N GLY A 91 -2.59 0.93 -13.23
CA GLY A 91 -2.39 -0.32 -12.50
C GLY A 91 -3.63 -1.20 -12.46
N PHE A 92 -3.98 -1.68 -11.27
CA PHE A 92 -5.08 -2.62 -11.02
C PHE A 92 -5.64 -2.42 -9.61
N GLY A 93 -6.84 -2.92 -9.32
CA GLY A 93 -7.40 -2.91 -7.97
C GLY A 93 -6.67 -3.88 -7.04
N THR A 94 -6.89 -5.18 -7.26
CA THR A 94 -6.36 -6.28 -6.45
C THR A 94 -5.72 -7.35 -7.34
N PHE A 95 -4.54 -7.82 -6.96
CA PHE A 95 -3.82 -8.89 -7.64
C PHE A 95 -3.36 -9.92 -6.60
N VAL A 96 -3.83 -11.15 -6.74
CA VAL A 96 -3.56 -12.24 -5.81
C VAL A 96 -2.45 -13.13 -6.36
N VAL A 97 -1.31 -13.11 -5.69
CA VAL A 97 -0.16 -13.96 -6.00
C VAL A 97 -0.32 -15.27 -5.23
N GLU A 98 -0.59 -16.37 -5.94
CA GLU A 98 -0.65 -17.70 -5.35
C GLU A 98 0.76 -18.26 -5.17
N GLY A 99 1.08 -18.68 -3.95
CA GLY A 99 2.27 -19.44 -3.61
C GLY A 99 1.99 -20.94 -3.52
N GLN A 100 2.95 -21.68 -2.98
CA GLN A 100 2.80 -23.12 -2.74
C GLN A 100 1.94 -23.38 -1.49
N ARG A 101 1.30 -24.57 -1.42
CA ARG A 101 0.61 -25.09 -0.23
C ARG A 101 -0.51 -24.18 0.30
N GLY A 102 -1.25 -23.53 -0.59
CA GLY A 102 -2.39 -22.66 -0.21
C GLY A 102 -1.99 -21.29 0.33
N ILE A 103 -0.70 -20.95 0.31
CA ILE A 103 -0.20 -19.63 0.67
C ILE A 103 -0.55 -18.64 -0.44
N TYR A 104 -0.91 -17.41 -0.08
CA TYR A 104 -1.09 -16.33 -1.03
C TYR A 104 -0.59 -15.00 -0.46
N THR A 105 -0.29 -14.09 -1.38
CA THR A 105 0.03 -12.68 -1.13
C THR A 105 -0.91 -11.82 -1.96
N VAL A 106 -1.50 -10.81 -1.35
CA VAL A 106 -2.40 -9.86 -2.01
C VAL A 106 -1.63 -8.57 -2.26
N LEU A 107 -1.57 -8.18 -3.52
CA LEU A 107 -1.09 -6.88 -3.97
C LEU A 107 -2.31 -6.01 -4.24
N LYS A 108 -2.31 -4.77 -3.73
CA LYS A 108 -3.40 -3.81 -3.95
C LYS A 108 -2.85 -2.45 -4.27
N ILE A 109 -3.33 -1.81 -5.34
CA ILE A 109 -2.98 -0.42 -5.62
C ILE A 109 -3.96 0.48 -4.87
N LEU A 110 -3.41 1.22 -3.92
CA LEU A 110 -4.13 2.26 -3.19
C LEU A 110 -3.83 3.60 -3.84
N ARG A 111 -4.81 4.49 -3.80
CA ARG A 111 -4.70 5.83 -4.37
C ARG A 111 -5.14 6.87 -3.36
N GLU A 112 -4.47 8.02 -3.41
CA GLU A 112 -4.80 9.18 -2.59
C GLU A 112 -4.68 10.43 -3.46
N GLU A 113 -5.66 11.32 -3.40
CA GLU A 113 -5.52 12.65 -3.99
C GLU A 113 -4.97 13.61 -2.93
N ASN A 114 -3.71 13.99 -3.07
CA ASN A 114 -3.05 14.85 -2.09
C ASN A 114 -2.08 15.81 -2.77
N ARG A 115 -2.59 17.01 -3.09
CA ARG A 115 -1.80 18.04 -3.77
C ARG A 115 -0.55 18.42 -2.98
N ARG A 116 -0.68 18.61 -1.66
CA ARG A 116 0.43 19.05 -0.80
C ARG A 116 1.58 18.04 -0.81
N VAL A 117 1.27 16.76 -0.63
CA VAL A 117 2.29 15.71 -0.70
C VAL A 117 2.88 15.65 -2.10
N ARG A 118 2.06 15.68 -3.15
CA ARG A 118 2.53 15.62 -4.54
C ARG A 118 3.49 16.75 -4.90
N GLU A 119 3.25 17.97 -4.41
CA GLU A 119 4.11 19.14 -4.62
C GLU A 119 5.44 19.06 -3.85
N GLU A 120 5.47 18.33 -2.72
CA GLU A 120 6.66 18.16 -1.90
C GLU A 120 7.53 16.97 -2.33
N LEU A 121 7.00 16.04 -3.14
CA LEU A 121 7.82 14.94 -3.65
C LEU A 121 8.94 15.48 -4.55
N PRO A 122 10.18 14.97 -4.43
CA PRO A 122 10.55 13.71 -3.79
C PRO A 122 11.00 13.80 -2.32
N ALA A 123 10.64 14.85 -1.58
CA ALA A 123 10.98 14.95 -0.16
C ALA A 123 10.36 13.80 0.67
N PRO A 124 10.94 13.47 1.84
CA PRO A 124 10.45 12.39 2.67
C PRO A 124 9.08 12.74 3.24
N VAL A 125 8.21 11.74 3.33
CA VAL A 125 6.86 11.92 3.86
C VAL A 125 6.51 10.81 4.84
N TYR A 126 5.49 11.07 5.64
CA TYR A 126 4.92 10.13 6.58
C TYR A 126 3.68 9.48 5.96
N VAL A 127 3.70 8.16 5.81
CA VAL A 127 2.55 7.38 5.35
C VAL A 127 1.89 6.74 6.55
N VAL A 128 0.59 6.98 6.71
CA VAL A 128 -0.21 6.39 7.79
C VAL A 128 -1.10 5.30 7.22
N SER A 129 -1.01 4.10 7.80
CA SER A 129 -1.82 2.94 7.44
C SER A 129 -2.56 2.38 8.65
N ALA A 130 -3.74 1.85 8.42
CA ALA A 130 -4.61 1.27 9.43
C ALA A 130 -4.91 -0.19 9.08
N HIS A 131 -4.84 -1.07 10.08
CA HIS A 131 -4.98 -2.51 9.94
C HIS A 131 -5.86 -3.05 11.07
N GLY A 132 -6.94 -3.77 10.75
CA GLY A 132 -7.70 -4.55 11.73
C GLY A 132 -9.22 -4.29 11.71
N PRO A 133 -10.02 -5.15 12.38
CA PRO A 133 -9.58 -6.12 13.37
C PRO A 133 -8.78 -7.27 12.77
N LEU A 134 -7.65 -7.58 13.39
CA LEU A 134 -6.83 -8.75 13.15
C LEU A 134 -7.37 -9.84 14.08
N VAL A 135 -7.97 -10.88 13.50
CA VAL A 135 -8.49 -12.06 14.22
C VAL A 135 -7.43 -13.15 14.11
N ASN A 136 -7.23 -13.94 15.18
CA ASN A 136 -6.16 -14.94 15.22
C ASN A 136 -6.32 -16.05 14.16
N GLU A 137 -5.15 -16.53 13.74
CA GLU A 137 -4.79 -17.72 12.94
C GLU A 137 -4.65 -17.63 11.42
N VAL A 138 -5.62 -17.25 10.59
CA VAL A 138 -5.35 -17.08 9.15
C VAL A 138 -6.35 -16.10 8.58
N GLY A 139 -5.93 -14.88 8.25
CA GLY A 139 -6.86 -13.88 7.72
C GLY A 139 -6.18 -12.84 6.86
N TYR A 140 -6.71 -12.65 5.66
CA TYR A 140 -6.51 -11.42 4.91
C TYR A 140 -6.87 -10.23 5.81
N VAL A 141 -5.99 -9.23 5.92
CA VAL A 141 -6.37 -7.97 6.58
C VAL A 141 -7.21 -7.19 5.58
N ALA A 142 -8.45 -7.64 5.44
CA ALA A 142 -9.48 -7.05 4.59
C ALA A 142 -9.65 -5.55 4.86
N THR A 143 -9.38 -5.17 6.10
CA THR A 143 -9.49 -3.81 6.62
C THR A 143 -8.21 -3.00 6.50
N THR A 144 -7.19 -3.49 5.77
CA THR A 144 -6.01 -2.67 5.47
C THR A 144 -6.42 -1.49 4.61
N ARG A 145 -6.26 -0.29 5.16
CA ARG A 145 -6.52 0.95 4.44
C ARG A 145 -5.37 1.93 4.60
N LEU A 146 -5.15 2.71 3.55
CA LEU A 146 -4.36 3.92 3.63
C LEU A 146 -5.18 4.98 4.38
N VAL A 147 -4.60 5.58 5.41
CA VAL A 147 -5.19 6.75 6.09
C VAL A 147 -4.80 8.02 5.36
N GLY A 148 -3.56 8.09 4.86
CA GLY A 148 -3.06 9.15 4.00
C GLY A 148 -1.56 9.36 4.14
N ALA A 149 -1.02 10.30 3.36
CA ALA A 149 0.34 10.79 3.48
C ALA A 149 0.41 12.23 3.97
N PHE A 150 1.48 12.54 4.71
CA PHE A 150 1.66 13.80 5.39
C PHE A 150 3.12 14.25 5.31
N VAL A 151 3.33 15.54 5.06
CA VAL A 151 4.67 16.15 5.01
C VAL A 151 5.26 16.25 6.42
N GLY A 152 4.42 16.49 7.44
CA GLY A 152 4.86 16.68 8.82
C GLY A 152 4.49 15.53 9.76
N GLN A 153 5.42 15.17 10.66
CA GLN A 153 5.20 14.13 11.67
C GLN A 153 4.01 14.43 12.58
N ARG A 154 3.77 15.70 12.92
CA ARG A 154 2.67 16.13 13.79
C ARG A 154 1.32 15.80 13.19
N ASP A 155 1.13 16.08 11.90
CA ASP A 155 -0.12 15.83 11.19
C ASP A 155 -0.35 14.33 11.02
N ALA A 156 0.71 13.59 10.70
CA ALA A 156 0.68 12.12 10.64
C ALA A 156 0.27 11.50 11.98
N LYS A 157 0.87 11.95 13.09
CA LYS A 157 0.51 11.50 14.45
C LYS A 157 -0.96 11.80 14.77
N GLY A 158 -1.41 13.02 14.48
CA GLY A 158 -2.81 13.40 14.68
C GLY A 158 -3.78 12.54 13.86
N ALA A 159 -3.44 12.24 12.61
CA ALA A 159 -4.23 11.36 11.75
C ALA A 159 -4.24 9.90 12.25
N ALA A 160 -3.10 9.40 12.72
CA ALA A 160 -2.99 8.06 13.26
C ALA A 160 -3.83 7.86 14.54
N VAL A 161 -3.83 8.84 15.44
CA VAL A 161 -4.66 8.81 16.65
C VAL A 161 -6.15 8.79 16.28
N ARG A 162 -6.59 9.68 15.38
CA ARG A 162 -7.99 9.69 14.91
C ARG A 162 -8.40 8.37 14.27
N ALA A 163 -7.55 7.83 13.39
CA ALA A 163 -7.83 6.54 12.75
C ALA A 163 -7.94 5.41 13.77
N MET A 164 -7.09 5.39 14.81
CA MET A 164 -7.19 4.41 15.89
C MET A 164 -8.50 4.56 16.67
N ASP A 165 -8.87 5.79 17.05
CA ASP A 165 -10.11 6.05 17.79
C ASP A 165 -11.35 5.65 17.00
N GLU A 166 -11.41 5.96 15.70
CA GLU A 166 -12.46 5.51 14.78
C GLU A 166 -12.54 3.98 14.74
N MET A 167 -11.40 3.30 14.58
CA MET A 167 -11.36 1.84 14.43
C MET A 167 -11.86 1.09 15.67
N VAL A 168 -11.71 1.68 16.86
CA VAL A 168 -12.09 1.04 18.13
C VAL A 168 -13.33 1.66 18.77
N GLN A 169 -13.96 2.64 18.13
CA GLN A 169 -15.16 3.29 18.63
C GLN A 169 -16.26 2.24 18.89
N GLY A 170 -16.82 2.26 20.10
CA GLY A 170 -17.87 1.31 20.52
C GLY A 170 -17.38 -0.13 20.73
N ARG A 171 -16.07 -0.41 20.67
CA ARG A 171 -15.48 -1.75 20.86
C ARG A 171 -14.88 -1.91 22.25
N LYS A 172 -14.94 -3.13 22.79
CA LYS A 172 -14.26 -3.48 24.05
C LYS A 172 -12.76 -3.68 23.81
N VAL A 173 -11.97 -2.67 24.15
CA VAL A 173 -10.51 -2.70 24.12
C VAL A 173 -9.99 -2.89 25.55
N SER A 174 -9.16 -3.90 25.78
CA SER A 174 -8.54 -4.19 27.07
C SER A 174 -7.18 -3.49 27.25
N LYS A 175 -6.49 -3.17 26.15
CA LYS A 175 -5.18 -2.50 26.20
C LYS A 175 -4.95 -1.62 24.97
N ARG A 176 -4.35 -0.45 25.18
CA ARG A 176 -3.77 0.39 24.14
C ARG A 176 -2.29 0.60 24.42
N SER A 177 -1.48 0.66 23.37
CA SER A 177 -0.06 0.99 23.46
C SER A 177 0.36 1.82 22.27
N GLU A 178 1.29 2.73 22.51
CA GLU A 178 1.87 3.57 21.49
C GLU A 178 3.38 3.41 21.51
N TYR A 179 3.96 3.26 20.33
CA TYR A 179 5.38 3.28 20.12
C TYR A 179 5.72 4.37 19.11
N TRP A 180 6.62 5.25 19.51
CA TRP A 180 7.10 6.34 18.67
C TRP A 180 8.61 6.17 18.54
N GLY A 181 9.13 6.19 17.32
CA GLY A 181 10.58 6.19 17.10
C GLY A 181 11.23 7.36 17.85
N LYS A 182 12.45 7.14 18.36
CA LYS A 182 13.14 8.09 19.25
C LYS A 182 13.64 9.38 18.56
N GLU A 183 13.41 9.57 17.26
CA GLU A 183 13.95 10.69 16.48
C GLU A 183 12.95 11.22 15.43
N SER A 184 13.23 12.41 14.89
CA SER A 184 12.40 13.08 13.87
C SER A 184 12.29 12.34 12.54
N LYS A 185 13.07 11.27 12.33
CA LYS A 185 12.99 10.36 11.17
C LYS A 185 12.35 9.02 11.53
N GLY A 186 11.85 8.89 12.76
CA GLY A 186 11.22 7.68 13.26
C GLY A 186 9.76 7.60 12.84
N GLY A 187 9.35 6.43 12.36
CA GLY A 187 7.95 6.04 12.26
C GLY A 187 7.29 5.87 13.63
N GLY A 188 6.10 5.26 13.63
CA GLY A 188 5.34 5.01 14.84
C GLY A 188 4.31 3.91 14.67
N MET A 189 3.81 3.40 15.77
CA MET A 189 2.74 2.41 15.78
C MET A 189 1.84 2.64 16.99
N LEU A 190 0.54 2.71 16.74
CA LEU A 190 -0.50 2.58 17.76
C LEU A 190 -1.07 1.18 17.65
N MET A 191 -1.31 0.54 18.80
CA MET A 191 -1.96 -0.76 18.87
C MET A 191 -3.07 -0.72 19.90
N ALA A 192 -4.20 -1.32 19.55
CA ALA A 192 -5.28 -1.62 20.47
C ALA A 192 -5.57 -3.13 20.46
N MET A 193 -5.85 -3.70 21.62
CA MET A 193 -6.15 -5.12 21.78
C MET A 193 -7.47 -5.30 22.52
N GLY A 194 -8.31 -6.19 22.01
CA GLY A 194 -9.47 -6.78 22.69
C GLY A 194 -9.20 -8.24 23.05
N ALA A 195 -10.24 -9.00 23.40
CA ALA A 195 -10.09 -10.40 23.83
C ALA A 195 -9.55 -11.34 22.72
N ALA A 196 -9.95 -11.13 21.46
CA ALA A 196 -9.57 -11.96 20.32
C ALA A 196 -9.30 -11.13 19.04
N ARG A 197 -9.15 -9.81 19.19
CA ARG A 197 -9.02 -8.87 18.07
C ARG A 197 -7.89 -7.87 18.38
N ARG A 198 -7.07 -7.58 17.39
CA ARG A 198 -6.02 -6.55 17.45
C ARG A 198 -6.26 -5.50 16.36
N TRP A 199 -5.97 -4.24 16.66
CA TRP A 199 -5.97 -3.14 15.69
C TRP A 199 -4.61 -2.46 15.74
N GLU A 200 -4.08 -2.14 14.57
CA GLU A 200 -2.80 -1.46 14.42
C GLU A 200 -2.95 -0.27 13.50
N VAL A 201 -2.36 0.86 13.90
CA VAL A 201 -2.15 2.00 13.02
C VAL A 201 -0.66 2.27 12.96
N ARG A 202 -0.08 2.23 11.77
CA ARG A 202 1.36 2.40 11.53
C ARG A 202 1.62 3.74 10.87
N ILE A 203 2.69 4.39 11.28
CA ILE A 203 3.27 5.55 10.61
C ILE A 203 4.63 5.11 10.07
N ALA A 204 4.77 5.04 8.76
CA ALA A 204 6.04 4.80 8.09
C ALA A 204 6.64 6.15 7.69
N TYR A 205 7.92 6.35 8.01
CA TYR A 205 8.71 7.45 7.44
C TYR A 205 9.35 6.92 6.16
N GLU A 206 8.90 7.41 5.01
CA GLU A 206 9.41 6.97 3.71
C GLU A 206 10.51 7.93 3.26
N ASP A 207 11.76 7.49 3.42
CA ASP A 207 12.97 8.22 3.00
C ASP A 207 13.48 7.77 1.61
N GLN A 208 13.05 6.61 1.11
CA GLN A 208 13.49 6.08 -0.20
C GLN A 208 12.85 6.80 -1.39
N VAL A 209 11.98 7.80 -1.16
CA VAL A 209 11.55 8.72 -2.22
C VAL A 209 12.78 9.43 -2.81
N HIS A 210 13.75 9.82 -1.98
CA HIS A 210 15.02 10.41 -2.44
C HIS A 210 15.88 9.45 -3.25
N LYS A 211 15.98 8.18 -2.82
CA LYS A 211 16.78 7.19 -3.52
C LYS A 211 16.19 6.89 -4.90
N ARG A 212 14.87 6.76 -4.98
CA ARG A 212 14.13 6.55 -6.24
C ARG A 212 14.21 7.75 -7.17
N ALA A 213 14.02 8.97 -6.66
CA ALA A 213 14.14 10.19 -7.45
C ALA A 213 15.58 10.44 -7.95
N LYS A 214 16.59 10.05 -7.16
CA LYS A 214 18.00 10.13 -7.57
C LYS A 214 18.36 9.11 -8.64
N GLU A 215 17.99 7.84 -8.45
CA GLU A 215 18.20 6.77 -9.44
C GLU A 215 17.46 7.08 -10.75
N GLU A 216 16.34 7.79 -10.69
CA GLU A 216 15.54 8.17 -11.87
C GLU A 216 16.10 9.41 -12.60
N ALA A 217 16.50 10.46 -11.89
CA ALA A 217 17.21 11.59 -12.50
C ALA A 217 18.51 11.15 -13.20
N GLU A 218 19.24 10.21 -12.57
CA GLU A 218 20.43 9.60 -13.18
C GLU A 218 20.10 8.75 -14.41
N ARG A 219 18.92 8.10 -14.45
CA ARG A 219 18.45 7.30 -15.61
C ARG A 219 17.92 8.17 -16.77
N GLU A 220 17.38 9.34 -16.46
CA GLU A 220 16.84 10.30 -17.44
C GLU A 220 17.90 11.31 -17.94
N GLY A 221 19.14 11.22 -17.43
CA GLY A 221 20.26 12.05 -17.87
C GLY A 221 20.23 13.48 -17.33
N GLU A 222 19.34 13.78 -16.39
CA GLU A 222 19.22 15.10 -15.76
C GLU A 222 20.07 15.14 -14.49
N SER A 223 21.16 15.92 -14.51
CA SER A 223 21.97 16.19 -13.32
C SER A 223 21.27 17.22 -12.43
N VAL A 224 20.35 16.76 -11.59
CA VAL A 224 19.62 17.67 -10.71
C VAL A 224 20.45 17.98 -9.45
N GLY A 225 20.97 19.21 -9.38
CA GLY A 225 21.66 19.74 -8.21
C GLY A 225 20.67 20.12 -7.11
N TRP A 226 20.45 19.24 -6.14
CA TRP A 226 19.62 19.54 -4.98
C TRP A 226 20.45 20.14 -3.84
N ARG A 227 19.98 21.27 -3.27
CA ARG A 227 20.53 21.81 -2.02
C ARG A 227 20.07 20.94 -0.85
N ILE A 228 21.04 20.44 -0.09
CA ILE A 228 20.92 19.71 1.18
C ILE A 228 20.39 20.66 2.26
#